data_AF-A0A7Y3S6K4-F1
#
_entry.id   AF-A0A7Y3S6K4-F1
#
_cell.length_a   1.000
_cell.length_b   1.000
_cell.length_c   1.000
_cell.angle_alpha   90.00
_cell.angle_beta   90.00
_cell.angle_gamma   90.00
#
_symmetry.space_group_name_H-M   'P 1'
#
loop_
_entity.id
_entity.type
_entity.pdbx_description
1 polymer ?
#
loop_
_entity_poly.entity_id
_entity_poly.type
_entity_poly.pdbx_seq_one_letter_code
_entity_poly.pdbx_strand_id
1 'polypeptide(L)'
;MNAGPPAVETSIVEREIMDRITAAKIRLRFDKSVVRLINSLKVALAEVVPEGQAVIFTVTAPIKRRAKTAAALEILVRSGLPSGEVRNTIQDNHIRVRRVTNVAAHMPKVVGLVHNQESDSDLILTLAESQLLG
;
A
#
# COMPACT_ATOMS: atom_id res chain seq x y z
N MET A 1 28.26 -13.96 -13.10
CA MET A 1 26.89 -13.69 -13.56
C MET A 1 26.24 -12.80 -12.52
N ASN A 2 26.35 -11.48 -12.68
CA ASN A 2 25.77 -10.53 -11.72
C ASN A 2 24.38 -10.15 -12.22
N ALA A 3 23.36 -10.80 -11.68
CA ALA A 3 22.01 -10.29 -11.79
C ALA A 3 22.00 -8.91 -11.11
N GLY A 4 21.74 -7.86 -11.88
CA GLY A 4 21.54 -6.51 -11.35
C GLY A 4 20.42 -6.50 -10.31
N PRO A 5 20.34 -5.45 -9.47
CA PRO A 5 19.27 -5.35 -8.48
C PRO A 5 17.93 -5.42 -9.21
N PRO A 6 16.95 -6.21 -8.72
CA PRO A 6 15.68 -6.35 -9.42
C PRO A 6 15.04 -4.96 -9.52
N ALA A 7 14.91 -4.51 -10.76
CA ALA A 7 13.94 -3.50 -11.13
C ALA A 7 12.59 -3.94 -10.54
N VAL A 8 11.86 -3.00 -9.95
CA VAL A 8 10.57 -3.18 -9.27
C VAL A 8 9.66 -4.12 -10.08
N GLU A 9 9.72 -5.42 -9.81
CA GLU A 9 8.72 -6.36 -10.27
C GLU A 9 7.52 -6.13 -9.39
N THR A 10 6.60 -5.28 -9.87
CA THR A 10 5.23 -5.29 -9.37
C THR A 10 4.76 -6.74 -9.51
N SER A 11 4.53 -7.41 -8.38
CA SER A 11 4.07 -8.81 -8.41
C SER A 11 2.80 -8.90 -9.25
N ILE A 12 2.56 -10.04 -9.90
CA ILE A 12 1.35 -10.28 -10.70
C ILE A 12 0.09 -9.88 -9.90
N VAL A 13 0.06 -10.19 -8.60
CA VAL A 13 -1.00 -9.83 -7.66
C VAL A 13 -1.21 -8.32 -7.59
N GLU A 14 -0.15 -7.52 -7.43
CA GLU A 14 -0.29 -6.07 -7.36
C GLU A 14 -0.81 -5.47 -8.66
N ARG A 15 -0.43 -6.04 -9.79
CA ARG A 15 -0.98 -5.64 -11.09
C ARG A 15 -2.47 -5.97 -11.17
N GLU A 16 -2.89 -7.15 -10.74
CA GLU A 16 -4.30 -7.53 -10.70
C GLU A 16 -5.13 -6.62 -9.77
N ILE A 17 -4.57 -6.23 -8.62
CA ILE A 17 -5.18 -5.23 -7.73
C ILE A 17 -5.39 -3.91 -8.48
N MET A 18 -4.35 -3.41 -9.17
CA MET A 18 -4.41 -2.15 -9.93
C MET A 18 -5.43 -2.23 -11.08
N ASP A 19 -5.49 -3.36 -11.78
CA ASP A 19 -6.41 -3.58 -12.90
C ASP A 19 -7.87 -3.59 -12.41
N ARG A 20 -8.16 -4.23 -11.26
CA ARG A 20 -9.49 -4.19 -10.64
C ARG A 20 -9.90 -2.77 -10.20
N ILE A 21 -8.99 -2.02 -9.59
CA ILE A 21 -9.25 -0.64 -9.18
C ILE A 21 -9.52 0.25 -10.41
N THR A 22 -8.75 0.05 -11.47
CA THR A 22 -8.93 0.78 -12.74
C THR A 22 -10.25 0.41 -13.41
N ALA A 23 -10.65 -0.87 -13.39
CA ALA A 23 -11.95 -1.33 -13.89
C ALA A 23 -13.12 -0.70 -13.11
N ALA A 24 -12.94 -0.43 -11.80
CA ALA A 24 -13.87 0.35 -10.99
C ALA A 24 -13.83 1.87 -11.26
N LYS A 25 -13.11 2.31 -12.31
CA LYS A 25 -12.95 3.70 -12.75
C LYS A 25 -12.28 4.61 -11.71
N ILE A 26 -11.53 4.04 -10.77
CA ILE A 26 -10.75 4.79 -9.80
C ILE A 26 -9.36 5.09 -10.37
N ARG A 27 -8.94 6.37 -10.28
CA ARG A 27 -7.64 6.82 -10.81
C ARG A 27 -6.55 6.71 -9.74
N LEU A 28 -5.64 5.77 -9.95
CA LEU A 28 -4.41 5.66 -9.18
C LEU A 28 -3.31 6.58 -9.74
N ARG A 29 -2.35 6.92 -8.87
CA ARG A 29 -1.21 7.77 -9.18
C ARG A 29 0.07 6.94 -9.15
N PHE A 30 0.93 7.14 -10.14
CA PHE A 30 2.15 6.36 -10.34
C PHE A 30 3.37 7.22 -10.66
N ASP A 31 3.34 8.51 -10.31
CA ASP A 31 4.49 9.37 -10.53
C ASP A 31 5.70 8.93 -9.69
N LYS A 32 6.87 9.47 -10.02
CA LYS A 32 8.14 9.10 -9.40
C LYS A 32 8.13 9.23 -7.87
N SER A 33 7.38 10.19 -7.32
CA SER A 33 7.28 10.38 -5.87
C SER A 33 6.44 9.28 -5.23
N VAL A 34 5.37 8.85 -5.89
CA VAL A 34 4.56 7.70 -5.48
C VAL A 34 5.39 6.43 -5.47
N VAL A 35 6.04 6.08 -6.60
CA VAL A 35 6.83 4.84 -6.70
C VAL A 35 7.89 4.80 -5.60
N ARG A 36 8.55 5.93 -5.34
CA ARG A 36 9.54 6.03 -4.26
C ARG A 36 8.93 5.90 -2.87
N LEU A 37 7.73 6.40 -2.63
CA LEU A 37 7.03 6.22 -1.35
C LEU A 37 6.76 4.73 -1.11
N ILE A 38 6.11 4.07 -2.07
CA ILE A 38 5.68 2.68 -1.96
C ILE A 38 6.88 1.76 -1.76
N ASN A 39 7.93 1.91 -2.57
CA ASN A 39 9.13 1.08 -2.44
C ASN A 39 9.83 1.26 -1.08
N SER A 40 9.89 2.50 -0.56
CA SER A 40 10.49 2.74 0.76
C SER A 40 9.69 2.02 1.86
N LEU A 41 8.37 2.04 1.77
CA LEU A 41 7.48 1.37 2.72
C LEU A 41 7.55 -0.15 2.62
N LYS A 42 7.58 -0.71 1.40
CA LYS A 42 7.75 -2.15 1.18
C LYS A 42 9.02 -2.67 1.85
N VAL A 43 10.14 -1.97 1.66
CA VAL A 43 11.42 -2.34 2.27
C VAL A 43 11.35 -2.21 3.80
N ALA A 44 10.84 -1.09 4.31
CA ALA A 44 10.79 -0.85 5.75
C ALA A 44 9.87 -1.81 6.52
N LEU A 45 8.80 -2.29 5.86
CA LEU A 45 7.76 -3.10 6.49
C LEU A 45 7.86 -4.60 6.18
N ALA A 46 8.76 -5.03 5.30
CA ALA A 46 8.91 -6.45 4.91
C ALA A 46 9.08 -7.40 6.10
N GLU A 47 9.88 -6.97 7.08
CA GLU A 47 10.17 -7.71 8.32
C GLU A 47 9.22 -7.37 9.48
N VAL A 48 8.38 -6.34 9.32
CA VAL A 48 7.42 -5.90 10.34
C VAL A 48 6.11 -6.65 10.22
N VAL A 49 5.67 -6.89 8.98
CA VAL A 49 4.42 -7.59 8.71
C VAL A 49 4.63 -9.10 8.87
N PRO A 50 3.92 -9.76 9.81
CA PRO A 50 4.06 -11.20 10.02
C PRO A 50 3.68 -12.01 8.78
N GLU A 51 4.15 -13.25 8.72
CA GLU A 51 3.64 -14.22 7.75
C GLU A 51 2.14 -14.47 7.93
N GLY A 52 1.46 -14.81 6.83
CA GLY A 52 0.00 -14.98 6.85
C GLY A 52 -0.77 -13.66 6.88
N GLN A 53 -0.10 -12.52 6.74
CA GLN A 53 -0.70 -11.19 6.85
C GLN A 53 -0.18 -10.23 5.79
N ALA A 54 -1.01 -9.23 5.49
CA ALA A 54 -0.65 -8.12 4.65
C ALA A 54 -1.14 -6.81 5.26
N VAL A 55 -0.48 -5.71 4.88
CA VAL A 55 -0.92 -4.35 5.18
C VAL A 55 -1.22 -3.65 3.86
N ILE A 56 -2.45 -3.18 3.71
CA ILE A 56 -2.88 -2.32 2.61
C ILE A 56 -2.92 -0.89 3.13
N PHE A 57 -2.36 0.06 2.39
CA PHE A 57 -2.57 1.47 2.69
C PHE A 57 -2.91 2.30 1.46
N THR A 58 -3.80 3.27 1.68
CA THR A 58 -4.12 4.30 0.70
C THR A 58 -3.58 5.64 1.16
N VAL A 59 -3.14 6.46 0.20
CA VAL A 59 -2.63 7.82 0.44
C VAL A 59 -3.22 8.75 -0.62
N THR A 60 -3.80 9.88 -0.22
CA THR A 60 -4.24 10.88 -1.20
C THR A 60 -3.06 11.64 -1.79
N ALA A 61 -3.11 11.91 -3.09
CA ALA A 61 -2.21 12.83 -3.79
C ALA A 61 -2.70 14.28 -3.66
N PRO A 62 -1.80 15.29 -3.78
CA PRO A 62 -0.37 15.18 -4.00
C PRO A 62 0.43 14.87 -2.72
N ILE A 63 1.50 14.08 -2.84
CA ILE A 63 2.40 13.79 -1.72
C ILE A 63 3.48 14.87 -1.63
N LYS A 64 3.28 15.87 -0.77
CA LYS A 64 4.20 17.01 -0.63
C LYS A 64 5.45 16.67 0.19
N ARG A 65 5.34 15.79 1.19
CA ARG A 65 6.40 15.49 2.17
C ARG A 65 6.71 14.00 2.27
N ARG A 66 6.99 13.37 1.11
CA ARG A 66 7.21 11.92 0.93
C ARG A 66 7.98 11.24 2.07
N ALA A 67 9.16 11.75 2.44
CA ALA A 67 10.00 11.11 3.47
C ALA A 67 9.33 11.13 4.86
N LYS A 68 8.69 12.25 5.23
CA LYS A 68 7.96 12.35 6.50
C LYS A 68 6.71 11.48 6.49
N THR A 69 6.00 11.42 5.36
CA THR A 69 4.85 10.52 5.19
C THR A 69 5.25 9.05 5.34
N ALA A 70 6.37 8.64 4.73
CA ALA A 70 6.89 7.29 4.82
C ALA A 70 7.26 6.91 6.27
N ALA A 71 8.03 7.76 6.96
CA ALA A 71 8.45 7.49 8.34
C ALA A 71 7.26 7.40 9.30
N ALA A 72 6.26 8.28 9.14
CA ALA A 72 5.07 8.26 9.99
C ALA A 72 4.19 7.03 9.73
N LEU A 73 4.06 6.59 8.46
CA LEU A 73 3.39 5.33 8.11
C LEU A 73 4.11 4.12 8.68
N GLU A 74 5.45 4.10 8.61
CA GLU A 74 6.25 3.03 9.19
C GLU A 74 6.04 2.93 10.70
N ILE A 75 6.13 4.05 11.42
CA ILE A 75 5.88 4.11 12.87
C ILE A 75 4.46 3.63 13.18
N LEU A 76 3.46 4.05 12.39
CA LEU A 76 2.07 3.64 12.58
C LEU A 76 1.90 2.13 12.49
N VAL A 77 2.49 1.49 11.47
CA VAL A 77 2.39 0.04 11.29
C VAL A 77 3.19 -0.71 12.38
N ARG A 78 4.39 -0.23 12.73
CA ARG A 78 5.22 -0.83 13.79
C ARG A 78 4.60 -0.74 15.17
N SER A 79 3.89 0.34 15.47
CA SER A 79 3.19 0.53 16.75
C SER A 79 1.99 -0.40 16.92
N GLY A 80 1.69 -1.19 15.88
CA GLY A 80 0.52 -2.05 15.83
C GLY A 80 -0.68 -1.31 15.28
N LEU A 81 -1.42 -1.99 14.40
CA LEU A 81 -2.73 -1.54 13.97
C LEU A 81 -3.76 -2.19 14.88
N PRO A 82 -4.69 -1.43 15.51
CA PRO A 82 -5.88 -2.02 16.11
C PRO A 82 -6.62 -2.86 15.05
N SER A 83 -7.34 -3.89 15.47
CA SER A 83 -8.02 -4.82 14.56
C SER A 83 -8.91 -4.05 13.57
N GLY A 84 -8.63 -4.19 12.27
CA GLY A 84 -9.40 -3.58 11.19
C GLY A 84 -8.61 -2.52 10.42
N GLU A 85 -8.96 -1.25 10.63
CA GLU A 85 -8.51 -0.13 9.82
C GLU A 85 -8.16 1.08 10.70
N VAL A 86 -7.08 1.77 10.36
CA VAL A 86 -6.73 3.08 10.90
C VAL A 86 -6.93 4.13 9.82
N ARG A 87 -7.61 5.22 10.19
CA ARG A 87 -7.74 6.43 9.37
C ARG A 87 -6.93 7.53 10.03
N ASN A 88 -6.06 8.19 9.28
CA ASN A 88 -5.20 9.24 9.80
C ASN A 88 -4.94 10.31 8.73
N THR A 89 -4.58 11.52 9.17
CA THR A 89 -4.08 12.57 8.28
C THR A 89 -2.62 12.82 8.62
N ILE A 90 -1.74 12.54 7.66
CA ILE A 90 -0.29 12.66 7.83
C ILE A 90 0.26 13.59 6.75
N GLN A 91 0.83 14.72 7.15
CA GLN A 91 1.42 15.71 6.24
C GLN A 91 0.45 16.15 5.12
N ASP A 92 -0.81 16.41 5.49
CA ASP A 92 -1.92 16.79 4.60
C ASP A 92 -2.37 15.68 3.62
N ASN A 93 -1.85 14.47 3.75
CA ASN A 93 -2.35 13.30 3.03
C ASN A 93 -3.36 12.56 3.92
N HIS A 94 -4.54 12.28 3.38
CA HIS A 94 -5.47 11.35 4.01
C HIS A 94 -4.95 9.95 3.77
N ILE A 95 -4.80 9.22 4.87
CA ILE A 95 -4.21 7.90 4.89
C ILE A 95 -5.21 6.94 5.52
N ARG A 96 -5.34 5.79 4.89
CA ARG A 96 -6.01 4.65 5.50
C ARG A 96 -5.09 3.46 5.46
N VAL A 97 -5.06 2.71 6.55
CA VAL A 97 -4.23 1.51 6.68
C VAL A 97 -5.11 0.39 7.18
N ARG A 98 -5.14 -0.73 6.47
CA ARG A 98 -5.90 -1.92 6.82
C ARG A 98 -4.96 -3.12 6.95
N ARG A 99 -5.11 -3.87 8.04
CA ARG A 99 -4.39 -5.13 8.24
C ARG A 99 -5.29 -6.28 7.79
N VAL A 100 -4.78 -7.11 6.88
CA VAL A 100 -5.47 -8.29 6.37
C VAL A 100 -4.77 -9.53 6.92
N THR A 101 -5.55 -10.46 7.47
CA THR A 101 -5.06 -11.73 8.02
C THR A 101 -5.48 -12.91 7.15
N ASN A 102 -4.87 -14.08 7.33
CA ASN A 102 -5.12 -15.28 6.53
C ASN A 102 -4.75 -15.11 5.05
N VAL A 103 -3.75 -14.28 4.78
CA VAL A 103 -3.21 -14.04 3.45
C VAL A 103 -2.22 -15.15 3.10
N ALA A 104 -2.31 -15.71 1.89
CA ALA A 104 -1.40 -16.77 1.47
C ALA A 104 0.06 -16.28 1.42
N ALA A 105 1.03 -17.16 1.73
CA ALA A 105 2.44 -16.77 1.86
C ALA A 105 3.08 -16.18 0.59
N HIS A 106 2.52 -16.46 -0.60
CA HIS A 106 2.99 -15.92 -1.87
C HIS A 106 2.46 -14.51 -2.19
N MET A 107 1.48 -14.03 -1.42
CA MET A 107 0.89 -12.70 -1.61
C MET A 107 1.82 -11.61 -1.05
N PRO A 108 1.75 -10.37 -1.58
CA PRO A 108 2.56 -9.27 -1.09
C PRO A 108 2.17 -8.89 0.35
N LYS A 109 3.16 -8.82 1.24
CA LYS A 109 2.97 -8.34 2.63
C LYS A 109 2.55 -6.87 2.72
N VAL A 110 2.88 -6.08 1.69
CA VAL A 110 2.70 -4.62 1.71
C VAL A 110 2.15 -4.17 0.37
N VAL A 111 0.93 -3.61 0.39
CA VAL A 111 0.27 -3.03 -0.79
C VAL A 111 0.03 -1.56 -0.54
N GLY A 112 0.61 -0.72 -1.39
CA GLY A 112 0.51 0.73 -1.26
C GLY A 112 -0.10 1.37 -2.49
N LEU A 113 -1.18 2.14 -2.28
CA LEU A 113 -1.99 2.71 -3.35
C LEU A 113 -2.12 4.22 -3.15
N VAL A 114 -1.83 4.99 -4.19
CA VAL A 114 -1.99 6.45 -4.15
C VAL A 114 -3.10 6.84 -5.10
N HIS A 115 -4.04 7.65 -4.62
CA HIS A 115 -5.21 8.06 -5.40
C HIS A 115 -5.47 9.55 -5.26
N ASN A 116 -6.33 10.11 -6.12
CA ASN A 116 -6.74 11.49 -5.95
C ASN A 116 -7.71 11.64 -4.77
N GLN A 117 -7.84 12.86 -4.24
CA GLN A 117 -8.64 13.13 -3.04
C GLN A 117 -10.14 12.79 -3.21
N GLU A 118 -10.66 12.89 -4.42
CA GLU A 118 -12.04 12.56 -4.79
C GLU A 118 -12.32 11.06 -4.93
N SER A 119 -11.28 10.21 -4.94
CA SER A 119 -11.45 8.77 -5.11
C SER A 119 -11.94 8.10 -3.83
N ASP A 120 -12.78 7.08 -3.98
CA ASP A 120 -13.29 6.29 -2.86
C ASP A 120 -12.20 5.36 -2.31
N SER A 121 -11.57 5.78 -1.22
CA SER A 121 -10.54 5.01 -0.52
C SER A 121 -11.05 3.69 0.08
N ASP A 122 -12.33 3.62 0.45
CA ASP A 122 -12.92 2.39 1.03
C ASP A 122 -13.08 1.32 -0.05
N LEU A 123 -13.52 1.71 -1.24
CA LEU A 123 -13.61 0.81 -2.39
C LEU A 123 -12.22 0.32 -2.83
N ILE A 124 -11.21 1.19 -2.84
CA ILE A 124 -9.81 0.80 -3.12
C ILE A 124 -9.33 -0.28 -2.15
N LEU A 125 -9.52 -0.07 -0.84
CA LEU A 125 -9.11 -1.03 0.18
C LEU A 125 -9.84 -2.36 0.03
N THR A 126 -11.15 -2.32 -0.24
CA THR A 126 -12.00 -3.51 -0.39
C THR A 126 -11.58 -4.35 -1.60
N LEU A 127 -11.29 -3.71 -2.73
CA LEU A 127 -10.83 -4.41 -3.94
C LEU A 127 -9.45 -5.04 -3.74
N ALA A 128 -8.53 -4.33 -3.08
CA ALA A 128 -7.21 -4.86 -2.77
C ALA A 128 -7.27 -6.03 -1.77
N GLU A 129 -8.09 -5.91 -0.73
CA GLU A 129 -8.30 -6.97 0.26
C GLU A 129 -8.90 -8.23 -0.36
N SER A 130 -9.95 -8.08 -1.18
CA SER A 130 -10.55 -9.21 -1.89
C SER A 130 -9.53 -9.98 -2.72
N GLN A 131 -8.62 -9.28 -3.41
CA GLN A 131 -7.60 -9.92 -4.23
C GLN A 131 -6.51 -10.61 -3.39
N LEU A 132 -6.22 -10.14 -2.18
CA LEU A 132 -5.26 -10.78 -1.28
C LEU A 132 -5.83 -12.03 -0.60
N LEU A 133 -7.15 -12.10 -0.44
CA LEU A 133 -7.84 -13.21 0.19
C LEU A 133 -8.24 -14.33 -0.79
N GLY A 134 -8.31 -14.03 -2.09
CA GLY A 134 -8.69 -14.99 -3.14
C GLY A 134 -10.19 -15.07 -3.33
#